data_AF-A0A7Y6E7Y9-F1
#
_entry.id   AF-A0A7Y6E7Y9-F1
#
_cell.length_a   1.000
_cell.length_b   1.000
_cell.length_c   1.000
_cell.angle_alpha   90.00
_cell.angle_beta   90.00
_cell.angle_gamma   90.00
#
_symmetry.space_group_name_H-M   'P 1'
#
loop_
_entity.id
_entity.type
_entity.pdbx_description
1 polymer ?
#
loop_
_entity_poly.entity_id
_entity_poly.type
_entity_poly.pdbx_seq_one_letter_code
_entity_poly.pdbx_strand_id
1 'polypeptide(L)'
;PGQPRPFHDHVEAVIEALDSAGTPLRDAWLVTPSHWQNLLCDSDAGCCPPESLESITDGQLNAELVFRGSSYQMTPGTSYAPFAGPADREEQIRHALPGVLGAELRPGRELWAEALTRDGWTDPQTAVELLACFQRPDLRDVMFCNVIDPELPDAEESGNLLMGEGIAPDWNRVDRAQETARNLIDAAPEGYRAPLLTLIGWLAYLKGQSSVAADHFKLALADTPGYRLAELMDQLVSRGTIAPVAKNQATAYKRHR
;
A
#
# COMPACT_ATOMS: atom_id res chain seq x y z
N PRO A 1 -37.29 -4.26 -31.21
CA PRO A 1 -38.09 -3.02 -31.05
C PRO A 1 -38.87 -3.03 -29.73
N GLY A 2 -38.59 -2.05 -28.85
CA GLY A 2 -39.53 -1.63 -27.81
C GLY A 2 -39.44 -2.26 -26.42
N GLN A 3 -38.26 -2.70 -25.95
CA GLN A 3 -38.13 -2.92 -24.50
C GLN A 3 -38.06 -1.55 -23.79
N PRO A 4 -38.93 -1.26 -22.81
CA PRO A 4 -38.91 0.00 -22.09
C PRO A 4 -37.56 0.16 -21.37
N ARG A 5 -37.00 1.37 -21.43
CA ARG A 5 -35.71 1.67 -20.79
C ARG A 5 -35.85 1.44 -19.27
N PRO A 6 -34.86 0.81 -18.62
CA PRO A 6 -34.91 0.63 -17.17
C PRO A 6 -35.04 1.97 -16.45
N PHE A 7 -35.99 2.07 -15.52
CA PHE A 7 -36.17 3.24 -14.64
C PHE A 7 -36.42 4.59 -15.33
N HIS A 8 -36.85 4.61 -16.60
CA HIS A 8 -37.04 5.83 -17.39
C HIS A 8 -37.81 6.93 -16.64
N ASP A 9 -39.01 6.63 -16.14
CA ASP A 9 -39.85 7.60 -15.42
C ASP A 9 -39.16 8.19 -14.17
N HIS A 10 -38.27 7.42 -13.52
CA HIS A 10 -37.52 7.89 -12.36
C HIS A 10 -36.36 8.79 -12.77
N VAL A 11 -35.67 8.46 -13.86
CA VAL A 11 -34.59 9.28 -14.41
C VAL A 11 -35.13 10.63 -14.88
N GLU A 12 -36.27 10.64 -15.58
CA GLU A 12 -36.97 11.87 -16.00
C GLU A 12 -37.36 12.75 -14.81
N ALA A 13 -37.95 12.15 -13.76
CA ALA A 13 -38.29 12.89 -12.55
C ALA A 13 -37.06 13.49 -11.84
N VAL A 14 -35.91 12.79 -11.85
CA VAL A 14 -34.65 13.30 -11.30
C VAL A 14 -34.08 14.43 -12.15
N ILE A 15 -34.14 14.33 -13.48
CA ILE A 15 -33.74 15.39 -14.41
C ILE A 15 -34.55 16.66 -14.13
N GLU A 16 -35.89 16.56 -14.11
CA GLU A 16 -36.77 17.71 -13.91
C GLU A 16 -36.54 18.39 -12.55
N ALA A 17 -36.34 17.60 -11.48
CA ALA A 17 -36.06 18.11 -10.15
C ALA A 17 -34.71 18.83 -10.06
N LEU A 18 -33.67 18.26 -10.68
CA LEU A 18 -32.31 18.81 -10.66
C LEU A 18 -32.18 20.06 -11.53
N ASP A 19 -32.84 20.10 -12.69
CA ASP A 19 -32.92 21.27 -13.56
C ASP A 19 -33.64 22.43 -12.85
N SER A 20 -34.77 22.14 -12.19
CA SER A 20 -35.51 23.14 -11.41
C SER A 20 -34.70 23.74 -10.26
N ALA A 21 -33.72 22.99 -9.74
CA ALA A 21 -32.78 23.42 -8.70
C ALA A 21 -31.51 24.10 -9.26
N GLY A 22 -31.40 24.27 -10.58
CA GLY A 22 -30.24 24.89 -11.23
C GLY A 22 -28.97 24.02 -11.22
N THR A 23 -29.11 22.72 -11.02
CA THR A 23 -28.00 21.75 -10.98
C THR A 23 -28.26 20.65 -12.01
N PRO A 24 -28.12 20.93 -13.33
CA PRO A 24 -28.55 20.00 -14.36
C PRO A 24 -27.83 18.65 -14.28
N LEU A 25 -28.57 17.56 -14.49
CA LEU A 25 -28.01 16.21 -14.50
C LEU A 25 -27.09 16.04 -15.72
N ARG A 26 -25.81 15.79 -15.46
CA ARG A 26 -24.81 15.66 -16.54
C ARG A 26 -24.83 14.29 -17.20
N ASP A 27 -25.05 13.24 -16.41
CA ASP A 27 -25.00 11.87 -16.89
C ASP A 27 -25.75 10.91 -15.96
N ALA A 28 -26.23 9.78 -16.47
CA ALA A 28 -26.91 8.74 -15.69
C ALA A 28 -26.55 7.35 -16.22
N TRP A 29 -26.04 6.50 -15.35
CA TRP A 29 -25.48 5.20 -15.72
C TRP A 29 -26.13 4.11 -14.87
N LEU A 30 -26.58 3.02 -15.51
CA LEU A 30 -26.93 1.77 -14.85
C LEU A 30 -25.68 0.89 -14.80
N VAL A 31 -25.23 0.49 -13.62
CA VAL A 31 -24.08 -0.40 -13.44
C VAL A 31 -24.54 -1.66 -12.71
N THR A 32 -24.26 -2.82 -13.32
CA THR A 32 -24.53 -4.15 -12.76
C THR A 32 -23.21 -4.92 -12.63
N PRO A 33 -23.19 -6.12 -12.00
CA PRO A 33 -21.98 -6.93 -11.93
C PRO A 33 -21.42 -7.38 -13.30
N SER A 34 -22.19 -7.32 -14.38
CA SER A 34 -21.77 -7.80 -15.71
C SER A 34 -21.75 -6.75 -16.81
N HIS A 35 -22.53 -5.67 -16.68
CA HIS A 35 -22.65 -4.66 -17.73
C HIS A 35 -22.94 -3.28 -17.15
N TRP A 36 -22.67 -2.27 -17.96
CA TRP A 36 -23.07 -0.89 -17.73
C TRP A 36 -23.82 -0.31 -18.94
N GLN A 37 -24.69 0.67 -18.71
CA GLN A 37 -25.43 1.32 -19.78
C GLN A 37 -25.71 2.79 -19.44
N ASN A 38 -25.53 3.70 -20.40
CA ASN A 38 -25.95 5.09 -20.26
C ASN A 38 -27.49 5.20 -20.40
N LEU A 39 -28.14 5.76 -19.39
CA LEU A 39 -29.59 5.93 -19.30
C LEU A 39 -30.10 7.21 -19.98
N LEU A 40 -29.22 8.17 -20.27
CA LEU A 40 -29.54 9.44 -20.97
C LEU A 40 -29.33 9.37 -22.49
N CYS A 41 -28.95 8.22 -23.03
CA CYS A 41 -28.73 8.07 -24.46
C CYS A 41 -30.07 8.04 -25.23
N ASP A 42 -30.35 9.11 -25.97
CA ASP A 42 -31.65 9.36 -26.63
C ASP A 42 -31.75 8.93 -28.10
N SER A 43 -30.86 8.09 -28.61
CA SER A 43 -30.97 7.67 -30.00
C SER A 43 -32.09 6.63 -30.21
N ASP A 44 -33.05 6.92 -31.07
CA ASP A 44 -34.01 5.94 -31.63
C ASP A 44 -33.33 4.82 -32.44
N ALA A 45 -32.03 4.96 -32.72
CA ALA A 45 -31.21 4.04 -33.51
C ALA A 45 -30.57 2.89 -32.71
N GLY A 46 -30.83 2.77 -31.40
CA GLY A 46 -30.21 1.70 -30.59
C GLY A 46 -28.71 1.85 -30.40
N CYS A 47 -28.19 3.09 -30.40
CA CYS A 47 -26.77 3.43 -30.33
C CYS A 47 -26.09 3.04 -29.00
N CYS A 48 -26.84 2.66 -27.97
CA CYS A 48 -26.32 2.42 -26.62
C CYS A 48 -26.81 1.08 -26.04
N PRO A 49 -26.38 -0.08 -26.60
CA PRO A 49 -26.60 -1.37 -25.96
C PRO A 49 -25.85 -1.42 -24.62
N PRO A 50 -26.28 -2.28 -23.68
CA PRO A 50 -25.49 -2.57 -22.48
C PRO A 50 -24.09 -3.05 -22.86
N GLU A 51 -23.08 -2.36 -22.36
CA GLU A 51 -21.67 -2.66 -22.58
C GLU A 51 -21.14 -3.56 -21.46
N SER A 52 -20.21 -4.46 -21.77
CA SER A 52 -19.60 -5.32 -20.74
C SER A 52 -18.87 -4.47 -19.72
N LEU A 53 -19.01 -4.79 -18.43
CA LEU A 53 -18.25 -4.13 -17.36
C LEU A 53 -16.73 -4.30 -17.55
N GLU A 54 -16.30 -5.39 -18.22
CA GLU A 54 -14.90 -5.65 -18.56
C GLU A 54 -14.28 -4.55 -19.44
N SER A 55 -15.09 -3.87 -20.27
CA SER A 55 -14.63 -2.73 -21.08
C SER A 55 -14.11 -1.56 -20.23
N ILE A 56 -14.64 -1.41 -19.01
CA ILE A 56 -14.17 -0.43 -18.04
C ILE A 56 -13.04 -1.05 -17.22
N THR A 57 -13.20 -2.25 -16.66
CA THR A 57 -12.19 -2.81 -15.74
C THR A 57 -10.85 -3.12 -16.40
N ASP A 58 -10.86 -3.52 -17.68
CA ASP A 58 -9.64 -3.94 -18.39
C ASP A 58 -9.16 -2.84 -19.36
N GLY A 59 -9.87 -1.71 -19.40
CA GLY A 59 -9.55 -0.58 -20.27
C GLY A 59 -8.28 0.17 -19.83
N GLN A 60 -7.59 0.76 -20.81
CA GLN A 60 -6.38 1.56 -20.58
C GLN A 60 -6.62 2.71 -19.59
N LEU A 61 -7.83 3.30 -19.59
CA LEU A 61 -8.21 4.34 -18.65
C LEU A 61 -8.32 3.81 -17.21
N ASN A 62 -8.90 2.63 -16.98
CA ASN A 62 -8.95 2.04 -15.64
C ASN A 62 -7.57 1.59 -15.18
N ALA A 63 -6.76 1.03 -16.09
CA ALA A 63 -5.36 0.76 -15.79
C ALA A 63 -4.61 2.03 -15.36
N GLU A 64 -4.83 3.16 -16.04
CA GLU A 64 -4.25 4.47 -15.68
C GLU A 64 -4.82 5.02 -14.37
N LEU A 65 -6.13 4.88 -14.11
CA LEU A 65 -6.76 5.31 -12.87
C LEU A 65 -6.26 4.50 -11.67
N VAL A 66 -6.18 3.17 -11.80
CA VAL A 66 -5.58 2.30 -10.79
C VAL A 66 -4.11 2.66 -10.58
N PHE A 67 -3.37 2.86 -11.66
CA PHE A 67 -1.96 3.28 -11.62
C PHE A 67 -1.76 4.62 -10.90
N ARG A 68 -2.61 5.61 -11.17
CA ARG A 68 -2.62 6.91 -10.49
C ARG A 68 -3.22 6.88 -9.08
N GLY A 69 -3.56 5.69 -8.56
CA GLY A 69 -4.12 5.52 -7.22
C GLY A 69 -5.58 5.94 -7.08
N SER A 70 -6.29 6.17 -8.19
CA SER A 70 -7.74 6.38 -8.23
C SER A 70 -8.54 5.07 -8.21
N SER A 71 -7.97 3.99 -7.65
CA SER A 71 -8.73 2.80 -7.29
C SER A 71 -9.58 3.12 -6.06
N TYR A 72 -10.87 2.77 -6.07
CA TYR A 72 -11.71 2.89 -4.88
C TYR A 72 -11.09 2.14 -3.70
N GLN A 73 -10.56 2.87 -2.73
CA GLN A 73 -10.22 2.37 -1.41
C GLN A 73 -11.44 2.64 -0.52
N MET A 74 -11.98 1.61 0.13
CA MET A 74 -13.05 1.80 1.13
C MET A 74 -12.59 2.63 2.34
N THR A 75 -11.29 2.85 2.50
CA THR A 75 -10.68 3.58 3.60
C THR A 75 -10.10 4.89 3.07
N PRO A 76 -10.27 6.03 3.77
CA PRO A 76 -9.55 7.27 3.47
C PRO A 76 -8.05 7.01 3.31
N GLY A 77 -7.37 7.84 2.51
CA GLY A 77 -5.93 7.71 2.24
C GLY A 77 -5.11 7.44 3.49
N THR A 78 -4.02 6.67 3.33
CA THR A 78 -3.19 6.21 4.45
C THR A 78 -2.74 7.41 5.29
N SER A 79 -3.20 7.51 6.53
CA SER A 79 -2.80 8.53 7.50
C SER A 79 -2.44 7.85 8.80
N TYR A 80 -1.38 8.34 9.44
CA TYR A 80 -0.93 7.89 10.75
C TYR A 80 -1.18 8.98 11.79
N ALA A 81 -1.49 8.59 13.02
CA ALA A 81 -1.69 9.56 14.09
C ALA A 81 -0.37 10.31 14.40
N PRO A 82 -0.46 11.58 14.83
CA PRO A 82 0.70 12.25 15.42
C PRO A 82 1.26 11.44 16.59
N PHE A 83 2.58 11.48 16.77
CA PHE A 83 3.23 10.79 17.88
C PHE A 83 2.72 11.33 19.23
N ALA A 84 2.23 10.43 20.08
CA ALA A 84 1.67 10.75 21.40
C ALA A 84 2.47 10.15 22.56
N GLY A 85 3.67 9.65 22.30
CA GLY A 85 4.52 9.02 23.31
C GLY A 85 5.37 10.01 24.12
N PRO A 86 6.31 9.50 24.94
CA PRO A 86 7.16 10.31 25.81
C PRO A 86 8.02 11.33 25.04
N ALA A 87 8.22 12.52 25.62
CA ALA A 87 9.01 13.59 25.02
C ALA A 87 10.50 13.24 24.87
N ASP A 88 11.02 12.32 25.69
CA ASP A 88 12.40 11.81 25.64
C ASP A 88 12.57 10.63 24.68
N ARG A 89 11.54 10.25 23.91
CA ARG A 89 11.58 9.10 22.99
C ARG A 89 12.72 9.18 21.99
N GLU A 90 12.99 10.36 21.43
CA GLU A 90 14.09 10.54 20.49
C GLU A 90 15.46 10.22 21.13
N GLU A 91 15.66 10.67 22.37
CA GLU A 91 16.87 10.39 23.15
C GLU A 91 16.98 8.89 23.47
N GLN A 92 15.87 8.26 23.83
CA GLN A 92 15.82 6.81 24.06
C GLN A 92 16.23 6.03 22.81
N ILE A 93 15.73 6.40 21.62
CA ILE A 93 16.11 5.74 20.36
C ILE A 93 17.62 5.94 20.08
N ARG A 94 18.13 7.15 20.30
CA ARG A 94 19.55 7.46 20.08
C ARG A 94 20.48 6.71 21.03
N HIS A 95 20.07 6.50 22.28
CA HIS A 95 20.82 5.71 23.26
C HIS A 95 20.68 4.20 23.08
N ALA A 96 19.53 3.74 22.57
CA ALA A 96 19.30 2.33 22.27
C ALA A 96 20.09 1.86 21.05
N LEU A 97 20.67 2.77 20.25
CA LEU A 97 21.67 2.41 19.25
C LEU A 97 22.82 1.73 19.98
N PRO A 98 23.02 0.41 19.79
CA PRO A 98 24.09 -0.24 20.50
C PRO A 98 25.38 0.28 19.84
N GLY A 99 26.33 0.72 20.67
CA GLY A 99 27.43 1.60 20.26
C GLY A 99 28.13 1.14 18.97
N VAL A 100 28.53 2.12 18.15
CA VAL A 100 29.21 1.95 16.84
C VAL A 100 30.45 1.04 16.89
N LEU A 101 30.95 0.73 18.08
CA LEU A 101 32.02 -0.24 18.34
C LEU A 101 31.46 -1.48 19.07
N GLY A 102 31.11 -2.52 18.30
CA GLY A 102 31.07 -3.89 18.82
C GLY A 102 29.72 -4.46 19.25
N ALA A 103 28.60 -3.77 19.02
CA ALA A 103 27.30 -4.41 19.16
C ALA A 103 27.02 -5.34 17.98
N GLU A 104 26.84 -6.64 18.26
CA GLU A 104 26.56 -7.65 17.24
C GLU A 104 25.32 -7.26 16.41
N LEU A 105 25.37 -7.50 15.09
CA LEU A 105 24.21 -7.31 14.21
C LEU A 105 23.07 -8.29 14.52
N ARG A 106 23.40 -9.41 15.19
CA ARG A 106 22.47 -10.51 15.53
C ARG A 106 21.31 -10.07 16.44
N PRO A 107 21.55 -9.32 17.56
CA PRO A 107 20.48 -8.85 18.43
C PRO A 107 19.31 -8.16 17.72
N GLY A 108 19.59 -7.27 16.75
CA GLY A 108 18.52 -6.55 16.04
C GLY A 108 17.66 -7.47 15.17
N ARG A 109 18.28 -8.44 14.49
CA ARG A 109 17.56 -9.43 13.67
C ARG A 109 16.76 -10.41 14.52
N GLU A 110 17.32 -10.85 15.63
CA GLU A 110 16.65 -11.74 16.58
C GLU A 110 15.43 -11.04 17.20
N LEU A 111 15.59 -9.78 17.61
CA LEU A 111 14.49 -8.94 18.13
C LEU A 111 13.39 -8.75 17.07
N TRP A 112 13.78 -8.54 15.81
CA TRP A 112 12.83 -8.45 14.71
C TRP A 112 12.09 -9.76 14.46
N ALA A 113 12.81 -10.89 14.43
CA ALA A 113 12.22 -12.21 14.27
C ALA A 113 11.26 -12.55 15.42
N GLU A 114 11.59 -12.16 16.65
CA GLU A 114 10.69 -12.30 17.81
C GLU A 114 9.43 -11.44 17.63
N ALA A 115 9.56 -10.17 17.24
CA ALA A 115 8.41 -9.29 17.00
C ALA A 115 7.49 -9.77 15.87
N LEU A 116 8.02 -10.54 14.91
CA LEU A 116 7.24 -11.16 13.84
C LEU A 116 6.59 -12.50 14.22
N THR A 117 6.91 -13.08 15.37
CA THR A 117 6.41 -14.39 15.80
C THR A 117 5.58 -14.32 17.08
N ARG A 118 5.92 -13.40 18.00
CA ARG A 118 5.24 -13.17 19.29
C ARG A 118 4.04 -12.24 19.13
N ASP A 119 2.88 -12.67 19.60
CA ASP A 119 1.71 -11.80 19.71
C ASP A 119 1.88 -10.81 20.88
N GLY A 120 1.40 -9.58 20.71
CA GLY A 120 1.46 -8.56 21.77
C GLY A 120 2.88 -8.13 22.15
N TRP A 121 3.82 -8.12 21.20
CA TRP A 121 5.21 -7.74 21.44
C TRP A 121 5.43 -6.26 21.86
N THR A 122 4.37 -5.46 21.95
CA THR A 122 4.35 -4.00 22.01
C THR A 122 4.81 -3.38 23.34
N ASP A 123 5.81 -3.96 24.01
CA ASP A 123 6.41 -3.28 25.15
C ASP A 123 7.22 -2.04 24.70
N PRO A 124 7.20 -0.94 25.48
CA PRO A 124 7.82 0.31 25.06
C PRO A 124 9.33 0.21 24.80
N GLN A 125 10.03 -0.67 25.50
CA GLN A 125 11.48 -0.82 25.40
C GLN A 125 11.86 -1.51 24.08
N THR A 126 11.24 -2.66 23.76
CA THR A 126 11.44 -3.34 22.48
C THR A 126 11.07 -2.44 21.31
N ALA A 127 10.03 -1.61 21.42
CA ALA A 127 9.71 -0.64 20.38
C ALA A 127 10.85 0.36 20.14
N VAL A 128 11.48 0.88 21.21
CA VAL A 128 12.64 1.78 21.11
C VAL A 128 13.83 1.08 20.45
N GLU A 129 14.13 -0.15 20.87
CA GLU A 129 15.25 -0.94 20.34
C GLU A 129 15.07 -1.26 18.85
N LEU A 130 13.86 -1.65 18.43
CA LEU A 130 13.54 -1.88 17.01
C LEU A 130 13.62 -0.59 16.20
N LEU A 131 13.09 0.52 16.72
CA LEU A 131 13.19 1.83 16.05
C LEU A 131 14.65 2.23 15.83
N ALA A 132 15.51 2.00 16.83
CA ALA A 132 16.95 2.22 16.73
C ALA A 132 17.60 1.33 15.68
N CYS A 133 17.23 0.04 15.62
CA CYS A 133 17.72 -0.89 14.59
C CYS A 133 17.34 -0.44 13.17
N PHE A 134 16.12 0.03 12.97
CA PHE A 134 15.67 0.53 11.66
C PHE A 134 16.37 1.82 11.20
N GLN A 135 16.99 2.59 12.12
CA GLN A 135 17.80 3.76 11.74
C GLN A 135 19.19 3.38 11.19
N ARG A 136 19.64 2.14 11.40
CA ARG A 136 20.92 1.64 10.88
C ARG A 136 20.71 1.01 9.51
N PRO A 137 21.26 1.57 8.41
CA PRO A 137 21.01 1.05 7.06
C PRO A 137 21.36 -0.42 6.87
N ASP A 138 22.48 -0.87 7.45
CA ASP A 138 22.95 -2.26 7.41
C ASP A 138 21.95 -3.23 8.07
N LEU A 139 21.44 -2.87 9.25
CA LEU A 139 20.43 -3.67 9.96
C LEU A 139 19.05 -3.58 9.30
N ARG A 140 18.65 -2.39 8.89
CA ARG A 140 17.39 -2.15 8.19
C ARG A 140 17.28 -3.02 6.95
N ASP A 141 18.32 -3.01 6.11
CA ASP A 141 18.27 -3.68 4.81
C ASP A 141 18.19 -5.21 4.99
N VAL A 142 18.94 -5.79 5.94
CA VAL A 142 18.81 -7.22 6.25
C VAL A 142 17.46 -7.53 6.91
N MET A 143 16.95 -6.68 7.79
CA MET A 143 15.63 -6.87 8.42
C MET A 143 14.48 -6.83 7.41
N PHE A 144 14.59 -6.03 6.34
CA PHE A 144 13.68 -6.06 5.19
C PHE A 144 13.76 -7.43 4.50
N CYS A 145 14.96 -7.85 4.13
CA CYS A 145 15.16 -9.13 3.44
C CYS A 145 14.69 -10.30 4.30
N ASN A 146 14.93 -10.24 5.61
CA ASN A 146 14.46 -11.22 6.58
C ASN A 146 12.95 -11.29 6.70
N VAL A 147 12.17 -10.34 6.16
CA VAL A 147 10.71 -10.51 5.99
C VAL A 147 10.40 -11.69 5.06
N ILE A 148 11.20 -11.85 4.00
CA ILE A 148 11.01 -12.83 2.93
C ILE A 148 11.88 -14.08 3.15
N ASP A 149 13.14 -13.90 3.57
CA ASP A 149 14.10 -14.97 3.86
C ASP A 149 14.68 -14.83 5.28
N PRO A 150 14.07 -15.49 6.28
CA PRO A 150 14.47 -15.35 7.69
C PRO A 150 15.91 -15.76 8.01
N GLU A 151 16.52 -16.62 7.19
CA GLU A 151 17.85 -17.17 7.44
C GLU A 151 18.97 -16.33 6.80
N LEU A 152 18.60 -15.29 6.04
CA LEU A 152 19.55 -14.46 5.32
C LEU A 152 20.46 -13.68 6.32
N PRO A 153 21.81 -13.81 6.21
CA PRO A 153 22.73 -13.26 7.20
C PRO A 153 22.96 -11.75 7.06
N ASP A 154 22.81 -11.20 5.86
CA ASP A 154 22.98 -9.80 5.49
C ASP A 154 22.11 -9.49 4.25
N ALA A 155 22.16 -8.26 3.75
CA ALA A 155 21.42 -7.85 2.55
C ALA A 155 22.29 -7.84 1.28
N GLU A 156 23.51 -8.42 1.33
CA GLU A 156 24.36 -8.48 0.15
C GLU A 156 23.67 -9.32 -0.94
N GLU A 157 23.82 -8.89 -2.19
CA GLU A 157 23.24 -9.58 -3.36
C GLU A 157 21.71 -9.76 -3.33
N SER A 158 20.99 -9.08 -2.43
CA SER A 158 19.54 -9.19 -2.26
C SER A 158 18.72 -8.37 -3.26
N GLY A 159 19.35 -7.90 -4.34
CA GLY A 159 18.70 -7.06 -5.37
C GLY A 159 17.48 -7.74 -5.99
N ASN A 160 17.59 -9.01 -6.36
CA ASN A 160 16.47 -9.77 -6.93
C ASN A 160 15.32 -9.91 -5.93
N LEU A 161 15.63 -10.18 -4.66
CA LEU A 161 14.65 -10.26 -3.58
C LEU A 161 13.90 -8.94 -3.42
N LEU A 162 14.61 -7.82 -3.35
CA LEU A 162 14.01 -6.48 -3.26
C LEU A 162 13.10 -6.18 -4.45
N MET A 163 13.48 -6.61 -5.65
CA MET A 163 12.68 -6.44 -6.86
C MET A 163 11.47 -7.37 -6.94
N GLY A 164 11.40 -8.40 -6.09
CA GLY A 164 10.36 -9.43 -6.10
C GLY A 164 10.61 -10.54 -7.11
N GLU A 165 11.85 -10.78 -7.50
CA GLU A 165 12.26 -11.77 -8.49
C GLU A 165 12.74 -13.06 -7.81
N GLY A 166 12.25 -14.21 -8.30
CA GLY A 166 12.69 -15.52 -7.82
C GLY A 166 12.27 -15.89 -6.40
N ILE A 167 11.41 -15.09 -5.75
CA ILE A 167 10.96 -15.31 -4.37
C ILE A 167 9.61 -16.00 -4.28
N ALA A 168 9.40 -16.74 -3.17
CA ALA A 168 8.11 -17.30 -2.78
C ALA A 168 7.82 -16.93 -1.30
N PRO A 169 7.30 -15.72 -1.03
CA PRO A 169 7.12 -15.23 0.33
C PRO A 169 6.11 -16.05 1.13
N ASP A 170 6.37 -16.20 2.43
CA ASP A 170 5.31 -16.50 3.40
C ASP A 170 4.46 -15.24 3.59
N TRP A 171 3.30 -15.22 2.94
CA TRP A 171 2.40 -14.06 2.97
C TRP A 171 1.83 -13.76 4.36
N ASN A 172 1.70 -14.76 5.24
CA ASN A 172 1.28 -14.51 6.62
C ASN A 172 2.36 -13.72 7.36
N ARG A 173 3.63 -14.08 7.15
CA ARG A 173 4.76 -13.39 7.75
C ARG A 173 4.91 -11.96 7.19
N VAL A 174 4.65 -11.77 5.90
CA VAL A 174 4.58 -10.44 5.27
C VAL A 174 3.45 -9.59 5.87
N ASP A 175 2.26 -10.16 6.07
CA ASP A 175 1.14 -9.46 6.71
C ASP A 175 1.47 -9.06 8.15
N ARG A 176 2.07 -9.97 8.93
CA ARG A 176 2.57 -9.68 10.29
C ARG A 176 3.63 -8.59 10.30
N ALA A 177 4.59 -8.61 9.37
CA ALA A 177 5.61 -7.56 9.28
C ALA A 177 5.01 -6.19 8.98
N GLN A 178 3.98 -6.14 8.12
CA GLN A 178 3.28 -4.91 7.82
C GLN A 178 2.50 -4.38 9.04
N GLU A 179 1.85 -5.26 9.81
CA GLU A 179 1.15 -4.89 11.06
C GLU A 179 2.13 -4.41 12.14
N THR A 180 3.20 -5.16 12.38
CA THR A 180 4.27 -4.80 13.31
C THR A 180 4.90 -3.45 12.94
N ALA A 181 5.14 -3.17 11.66
CA ALA A 181 5.65 -1.87 11.21
C ALA A 181 4.66 -0.72 11.48
N ARG A 182 3.35 -0.94 11.32
CA ARG A 182 2.33 0.07 11.69
C ARG A 182 2.34 0.37 13.18
N ASN A 183 2.42 -0.67 14.01
CA ASN A 183 2.49 -0.51 15.46
C ASN A 183 3.77 0.26 15.88
N LEU A 184 4.89 0.04 15.18
CA LEU A 184 6.11 0.82 15.40
C LEU A 184 5.97 2.29 14.99
N ILE A 185 5.22 2.60 13.93
CA ILE A 185 4.98 4.00 13.50
C ILE A 185 4.26 4.80 14.59
N ASP A 186 3.31 4.18 15.30
CA ASP A 186 2.61 4.82 16.42
C ASP A 186 3.56 5.13 17.60
N ALA A 187 4.61 4.34 17.77
CA ALA A 187 5.66 4.54 18.77
C ALA A 187 6.83 5.43 18.28
N ALA A 188 6.84 5.81 17.01
CA ALA A 188 7.91 6.57 16.39
C ALA A 188 7.62 8.08 16.38
N PRO A 189 8.54 8.92 16.90
CA PRO A 189 8.47 10.36 16.68
C PRO A 189 8.65 10.69 15.20
N GLU A 190 8.28 11.90 14.80
CA GLU A 190 8.53 12.42 13.44
C GLU A 190 10.03 12.37 13.12
N GLY A 191 10.36 12.04 11.87
CA GLY A 191 11.75 11.86 11.40
C GLY A 191 12.32 10.45 11.64
N TYR A 192 11.60 9.57 12.34
CA TYR A 192 12.00 8.17 12.57
C TYR A 192 11.09 7.16 11.86
N ARG A 193 10.06 7.63 11.14
CA ARG A 193 9.02 6.78 10.51
C ARG A 193 9.40 6.33 9.10
N ALA A 194 10.25 7.08 8.41
CA ALA A 194 10.66 6.80 7.03
C ALA A 194 11.08 5.33 6.74
N PRO A 195 11.93 4.65 7.54
CA PRO A 195 12.25 3.24 7.29
C PRO A 195 11.03 2.31 7.36
N LEU A 196 10.13 2.53 8.32
CA LEU A 196 8.94 1.69 8.52
C LEU A 196 7.90 1.93 7.42
N LEU A 197 7.69 3.19 7.05
CA LEU A 197 6.83 3.56 5.92
C LEU A 197 7.37 2.95 4.62
N THR A 198 8.68 2.99 4.41
CA THR A 198 9.33 2.35 3.26
C THR A 198 9.16 0.83 3.27
N LEU A 199 9.26 0.18 4.44
CA LEU A 199 9.01 -1.25 4.60
C LEU A 199 7.58 -1.59 4.17
N ILE A 200 6.58 -0.90 4.70
CA ILE A 200 5.18 -1.13 4.35
C ILE A 200 4.95 -0.91 2.86
N GLY A 201 5.52 0.15 2.28
CA GLY A 201 5.42 0.44 0.86
C GLY A 201 6.04 -0.67 -0.01
N TRP A 202 7.22 -1.17 0.36
CA TRP A 202 7.88 -2.27 -0.33
C TRP A 202 7.09 -3.59 -0.24
N LEU A 203 6.55 -3.94 0.93
CA LEU A 203 5.70 -5.12 1.09
C LEU A 203 4.40 -4.99 0.28
N ALA A 204 3.81 -3.79 0.21
CA ALA A 204 2.66 -3.51 -0.65
C ALA A 204 3.02 -3.68 -2.14
N TYR A 205 4.20 -3.24 -2.56
CA TYR A 205 4.71 -3.47 -3.92
C TYR A 205 4.83 -4.97 -4.24
N LEU A 206 5.39 -5.78 -3.33
CA LEU A 206 5.45 -7.24 -3.51
C LEU A 206 4.07 -7.89 -3.60
N LYS A 207 3.06 -7.34 -2.91
CA LYS A 207 1.66 -7.78 -3.00
C LYS A 207 0.93 -7.31 -4.26
N GLY A 208 1.59 -6.54 -5.15
CA GLY A 208 0.97 -5.95 -6.34
C GLY A 208 0.05 -4.74 -6.03
N GLN A 209 0.21 -4.12 -4.87
CA GLN A 209 -0.63 -3.00 -4.40
C GLN A 209 0.09 -1.66 -4.64
N SER A 210 0.36 -1.34 -5.91
CA SER A 210 1.19 -0.19 -6.31
C SER A 210 0.72 1.16 -5.76
N SER A 211 -0.59 1.40 -5.67
CA SER A 211 -1.13 2.64 -5.10
C SER A 211 -0.80 2.77 -3.61
N VAL A 212 -0.98 1.68 -2.85
CA VAL A 212 -0.62 1.62 -1.42
C VAL A 212 0.89 1.81 -1.25
N ALA A 213 1.69 1.20 -2.13
CA ALA A 213 3.14 1.36 -2.11
C ALA A 213 3.55 2.83 -2.31
N ALA A 214 3.04 3.48 -3.36
CA ALA A 214 3.34 4.87 -3.69
C ALA A 214 2.91 5.83 -2.57
N ASP A 215 1.74 5.63 -1.95
CA ASP A 215 1.30 6.46 -0.83
C ASP A 215 2.25 6.35 0.37
N HIS A 216 2.73 5.15 0.69
CA HIS A 216 3.67 4.96 1.79
C HIS A 216 5.05 5.56 1.50
N PHE A 217 5.54 5.49 0.25
CA PHE A 217 6.80 6.16 -0.11
C PHE A 217 6.68 7.68 -0.02
N LYS A 218 5.54 8.27 -0.44
CA LYS A 218 5.29 9.70 -0.25
C LYS A 218 5.27 10.10 1.22
N LEU A 219 4.63 9.29 2.09
CA LEU A 219 4.66 9.51 3.52
C LEU A 219 6.09 9.43 4.09
N ALA A 220 6.89 8.45 3.64
CA ALA A 220 8.29 8.34 4.06
C ALA A 220 9.12 9.56 3.67
N LEU A 221 8.92 10.08 2.45
CA LEU A 221 9.60 11.28 1.94
C LEU A 221 9.10 12.58 2.61
N ALA A 222 7.86 12.62 3.06
CA ALA A 222 7.33 13.71 3.86
C ALA A 222 7.91 13.71 5.29
N ASP A 223 8.07 12.52 5.90
CA ASP A 223 8.68 12.35 7.23
C ASP A 223 10.19 12.64 7.21
N THR A 224 10.92 12.10 6.23
CA THR A 224 12.36 12.34 6.05
C THR A 224 12.66 12.66 4.58
N PRO A 225 12.74 13.95 4.21
CA PRO A 225 13.10 14.36 2.85
C PRO A 225 14.46 13.78 2.41
N GLY A 226 14.51 13.20 1.22
CA GLY A 226 15.73 12.58 0.68
C GLY A 226 16.02 11.17 1.20
N TYR A 227 15.05 10.49 1.83
CA TYR A 227 15.20 9.10 2.25
C TYR A 227 15.39 8.16 1.04
N ARG A 228 16.66 7.86 0.72
CA ARG A 228 17.09 7.30 -0.57
C ARG A 228 16.35 6.05 -1.01
N LEU A 229 16.08 5.11 -0.10
CA LEU A 229 15.39 3.87 -0.44
C LEU A 229 13.95 4.13 -0.87
N ALA A 230 13.23 5.05 -0.20
CA ALA A 230 11.89 5.45 -0.60
C ALA A 230 11.89 6.14 -1.96
N GLU A 231 12.87 7.01 -2.26
CA GLU A 231 12.98 7.64 -3.58
C GLU A 231 13.15 6.60 -4.71
N LEU A 232 14.02 5.62 -4.49
CA LEU A 232 14.29 4.57 -5.48
C LEU A 232 13.05 3.71 -5.72
N MET A 233 12.36 3.32 -4.65
CA MET A 233 11.14 2.52 -4.74
C MET A 233 9.97 3.30 -5.33
N ASP A 234 9.82 4.59 -5.00
CA ASP A 234 8.81 5.47 -5.60
C ASP A 234 9.04 5.66 -7.09
N GLN A 235 10.29 5.87 -7.52
CA GLN A 235 10.64 5.92 -8.94
C GLN A 235 10.35 4.60 -9.67
N LEU A 236 10.58 3.47 -9.01
CA LEU A 236 10.30 2.15 -9.56
C LEU A 236 8.80 1.95 -9.81
N VAL A 237 7.98 2.23 -8.79
CA VAL A 237 6.52 2.09 -8.84
C VAL A 237 5.90 3.11 -9.80
N SER A 238 6.39 4.36 -9.79
CA SER A 238 5.94 5.44 -10.69
C SER A 238 6.28 5.20 -12.17
N ARG A 239 7.06 4.16 -12.50
CA ARG A 239 7.28 3.71 -13.89
C ARG A 239 6.35 2.57 -14.31
N GLY A 240 5.38 2.18 -13.47
CA GLY A 240 4.47 1.07 -13.75
C GLY A 240 5.11 -0.30 -13.57
N THR A 241 6.25 -0.39 -12.86
CA THR A 241 6.87 -1.69 -12.60
C THR A 241 6.02 -2.46 -11.61
N ILE A 242 5.65 -3.68 -11.97
CA ILE A 242 4.95 -4.63 -11.12
C ILE A 242 5.94 -5.72 -10.70
N ALA A 243 5.99 -6.02 -9.41
CA ALA A 243 6.86 -7.06 -8.84
C ALA A 243 6.63 -8.41 -9.55
N PRO A 244 7.69 -9.12 -10.00
CA PRO A 244 7.54 -10.41 -10.67
C PRO A 244 6.76 -11.44 -9.85
N VAL A 245 6.96 -11.50 -8.52
CA VAL A 245 6.21 -12.38 -7.60
C VAL A 245 4.70 -12.15 -7.66
N ALA A 246 4.24 -10.93 -7.91
CA ALA A 246 2.83 -10.57 -8.02
C ALA A 246 2.20 -10.97 -9.37
N LYS A 247 3.02 -11.17 -10.41
CA LYS A 247 2.56 -11.58 -11.75
C LYS A 247 2.33 -13.08 -11.87
N ASN A 248 2.91 -13.88 -10.97
CA ASN A 248 2.82 -15.32 -11.01
C ASN A 248 1.70 -15.81 -10.06
N GLN A 249 0.64 -16.39 -10.60
CA GLN A 249 -0.52 -16.87 -9.84
C GLN A 249 -0.16 -17.89 -8.73
N ALA A 250 0.93 -18.65 -8.89
CA ALA A 250 1.37 -19.63 -7.90
C ALA A 250 1.99 -18.98 -6.65
N THR A 251 2.64 -17.82 -6.81
CA THR A 251 3.37 -17.13 -5.74
C THR A 251 2.71 -15.83 -5.31
N ALA A 252 1.79 -15.28 -6.09
CA ALA A 252 1.14 -14.00 -5.83
C ALA A 252 0.32 -14.02 -4.54
N TYR A 253 0.28 -12.86 -3.89
CA TYR A 253 -0.53 -12.65 -2.69
C TYR A 253 -2.02 -12.87 -2.99
N LYS A 254 -2.69 -13.64 -2.13
CA LYS A 254 -4.13 -13.89 -2.22
C LYS A 254 -4.80 -13.25 -1.00
N ARG A 255 -5.55 -12.18 -1.22
CA ARG A 255 -6.36 -11.58 -0.15
C ARG A 255 -7.30 -12.64 0.41
N HIS A 256 -7.27 -12.84 1.72
CA HIS A 256 -8.32 -13.54 2.42
C HIS A 256 -9.62 -12.76 2.18
N ARG A 257 -10.56 -13.37 1.44
CA ARG A 257 -11.90 -12.82 1.21
C ARG A 257 -12.74 -12.92 2.48
#